data_AF-A0A9P4PI57-F1
#
_entry.id   AF-A0A9P4PI57-F1
#
_cell.length_a   1.000
_cell.length_b   1.000
_cell.length_c   1.000
_cell.angle_alpha   90.00
_cell.angle_beta   90.00
_cell.angle_gamma   90.00
#
_symmetry.space_group_name_H-M   'P 1'
#
loop_
_entity.id
_entity.type
_entity.pdbx_description
1 polymer ?
#
loop_
_entity_poly.entity_id
_entity_poly.type
_entity_poly.pdbx_seq_one_letter_code
_entity_poly.pdbx_strand_id
1 'polypeptide(L)'
;MSIDFSASANGPLCNDTGRHLANMSFSTALAHPTFLQDFEAATGATPLPKWICELYAYRTKAKKPESRLRQTPKPKDRAADAENWIKRTNNFPVPGGIRKRKTEIASPRERNSKYAMPRPLNAAQYQRHAIQLMSSLLNVRANASPFTLVLDDLNQRAIPFLQHLVVRALSRNINVVIVSFEDTRFHTQVRHVSAWGNRTAATILADIEQAISDRKESLVIIDSMYDAVATKNIDTAALFNLVVMKCTSTLVGIYHTDMLPELSASGADAYAPQPLELLKFMATSIITCRSLSHVLAAKAARERSLAEPTFGMQTGAEGIVQCLHANDERGIVLEAEFRRKSGRSESETYFLRPSRYSDYHQPIAPHQLYGTLKQEFVTLLDQHPAYANKHVVGIVAAADDEMETSFNLALTDKQKAAREGVVLPYFDAQKQEGGEGGRILYDMGEEDDFDEEEDEI
;
A
#
# COMPACT_ATOMS: atom_id res chain seq x y z
N MET A 1 16.06 31.23 -5.70
CA MET A 1 15.51 32.59 -5.71
C MET A 1 14.26 32.55 -4.84
N SER A 2 14.39 32.95 -3.58
CA SER A 2 13.27 32.97 -2.62
C SER A 2 12.36 34.14 -2.95
N ILE A 3 11.05 33.91 -3.03
CA ILE A 3 10.05 34.96 -3.24
C ILE A 3 9.03 34.81 -2.11
N ASP A 4 9.08 35.76 -1.18
CA ASP A 4 8.08 35.96 -0.13
C ASP A 4 6.78 36.48 -0.74
N PHE A 5 5.66 35.87 -0.37
CA PHE A 5 4.32 36.38 -0.69
C PHE A 5 3.64 36.88 0.58
N SER A 6 3.90 38.14 0.93
CA SER A 6 3.03 38.93 1.79
C SER A 6 2.29 39.95 0.94
N ALA A 7 1.04 39.67 0.57
CA ALA A 7 0.15 40.68 0.03
C ALA A 7 -1.28 40.42 0.55
N SER A 8 -1.67 41.30 1.47
CA SER A 8 -3.03 41.55 1.91
C SER A 8 -3.93 41.91 0.72
N ALA A 9 -5.08 41.25 0.60
CA ALA A 9 -6.15 41.67 -0.31
C ALA A 9 -7.50 41.52 0.40
N ASN A 10 -7.90 42.58 1.10
CA ASN A 10 -9.28 42.84 1.47
C ASN A 10 -10.03 43.40 0.26
N GLY A 11 -11.19 42.82 -0.06
CA GLY A 11 -12.28 43.52 -0.76
C GLY A 11 -12.75 42.91 -2.08
N PRO A 12 -14.07 42.92 -2.36
CA PRO A 12 -14.74 41.95 -3.21
C PRO A 12 -14.97 42.50 -4.63
N LEU A 13 -14.98 41.63 -5.64
CA LEU A 13 -15.70 41.86 -6.90
C LEU A 13 -15.88 40.51 -7.62
N CYS A 14 -17.10 39.99 -7.51
CA CYS A 14 -17.64 38.94 -8.35
C CYS A 14 -18.02 39.56 -9.70
N ASN A 15 -17.59 38.98 -10.82
CA ASN A 15 -18.15 39.20 -12.16
C ASN A 15 -17.81 38.00 -13.10
N ASP A 16 -18.72 37.03 -13.14
CA ASP A 16 -19.31 36.31 -14.29
C ASP A 16 -18.53 35.78 -15.51
N THR A 17 -17.20 35.68 -15.50
CA THR A 17 -16.47 34.77 -16.43
C THR A 17 -15.36 33.97 -15.74
N GLY A 18 -15.66 33.46 -14.55
CA GLY A 18 -14.72 32.85 -13.62
C GLY A 18 -14.05 31.55 -14.09
N ARG A 19 -13.03 31.66 -14.95
CA ARG A 19 -11.94 30.68 -14.97
C ARG A 19 -11.13 30.89 -13.69
N HIS A 20 -11.41 30.09 -12.67
CA HIS A 20 -10.64 30.08 -11.42
C HIS A 20 -9.17 29.77 -11.69
N LEU A 21 -8.31 30.79 -11.66
CA LEU A 21 -6.85 30.67 -11.78
C LEU A 21 -6.24 29.75 -10.70
N ALA A 22 -6.95 29.53 -9.59
CA ALA A 22 -6.53 28.66 -8.49
C ALA A 22 -6.35 27.18 -8.89
N ASN A 23 -7.02 26.72 -9.96
CA ASN A 23 -6.98 25.32 -10.41
C ASN A 23 -6.24 25.13 -11.74
N MET A 24 -5.56 26.17 -12.24
CA MET A 24 -4.91 26.10 -13.54
C MET A 24 -3.45 25.71 -13.39
N SER A 25 -3.07 24.60 -14.03
CA SER A 25 -1.66 24.24 -14.17
C SER A 25 -0.96 25.31 -15.02
N PHE A 26 -0.12 26.14 -14.39
CA PHE A 26 0.69 27.15 -15.09
C PHE A 26 1.60 26.51 -16.15
N SER A 27 2.01 25.26 -15.97
CA SER A 27 2.82 24.54 -16.95
C SER A 27 2.05 24.26 -18.24
N THR A 28 0.73 24.03 -18.17
CA THR A 28 -0.14 23.87 -19.34
C THR A 28 -0.53 25.22 -19.94
N ALA A 29 -0.85 26.20 -19.09
CA ALA A 29 -1.31 27.50 -19.52
C ALA A 29 -0.22 28.29 -20.29
N LEU A 30 1.01 28.30 -19.78
CA LEU A 30 2.16 28.98 -20.42
C LEU A 30 2.66 28.27 -21.70
N ALA A 31 2.14 27.08 -22.02
CA ALA A 31 2.43 26.42 -23.29
C ALA A 31 1.53 26.93 -24.43
N HIS A 32 0.41 27.58 -24.10
CA HIS A 32 -0.51 28.14 -25.08
C HIS A 32 0.03 29.47 -25.63
N PRO A 33 0.08 29.67 -26.96
CA PRO A 33 0.67 30.87 -27.56
C PRO A 33 -0.12 32.15 -27.28
N THR A 34 -1.43 32.04 -27.01
CA THR A 34 -2.33 33.16 -26.72
C THR A 34 -2.40 33.52 -25.23
N PHE A 35 -1.73 32.75 -24.36
CA PHE A 35 -1.91 32.85 -22.91
C PHE A 35 -1.66 34.25 -22.35
N LEU A 36 -0.64 34.96 -22.83
CA LEU A 36 -0.34 36.32 -22.36
C LEU A 36 -1.45 37.31 -22.73
N GLN A 37 -2.02 37.20 -23.93
CA GLN A 37 -3.12 38.05 -24.39
C GLN A 37 -4.41 37.76 -23.62
N ASP A 38 -4.68 36.47 -23.37
CA ASP A 38 -5.83 36.02 -22.58
C ASP A 38 -5.70 36.45 -21.10
N PHE A 39 -4.46 36.44 -20.56
CA PHE A 39 -4.17 36.88 -19.19
C PHE A 39 -4.29 38.40 -19.03
N GLU A 40 -3.81 39.18 -20.02
CA GLU A 40 -4.02 40.63 -20.06
C GLU A 40 -5.50 40.98 -20.13
N ALA A 41 -6.27 40.29 -20.99
CA ALA A 41 -7.71 40.49 -21.12
C ALA A 41 -8.49 40.14 -19.84
N ALA A 42 -8.07 39.10 -19.12
CA ALA A 42 -8.73 38.65 -17.90
C ALA A 42 -8.41 39.47 -16.65
N THR A 43 -7.19 40.02 -16.57
CA THR A 43 -6.73 40.76 -15.37
C THR A 43 -6.80 42.27 -15.53
N GLY A 44 -6.89 42.79 -16.76
CA GLY A 44 -6.88 44.23 -17.06
C GLY A 44 -5.56 44.92 -16.69
N ALA A 45 -4.55 44.18 -16.24
CA ALA A 45 -3.30 44.73 -15.75
C ALA A 45 -2.35 45.03 -16.91
N THR A 46 -2.18 46.32 -17.21
CA THR A 46 -1.14 46.82 -18.13
C THR A 46 -0.26 47.86 -17.41
N PRO A 47 1.08 47.67 -17.33
CA PRO A 47 1.84 46.53 -17.85
C PRO A 47 1.68 45.25 -17.01
N LEU A 48 1.87 44.10 -17.66
CA LEU A 48 1.89 42.79 -17.00
C LEU A 48 2.88 42.76 -15.82
N PRO A 49 2.57 42.02 -14.73
CA PRO A 49 3.51 41.79 -13.65
C PRO A 49 4.83 41.19 -14.16
N LYS A 50 5.96 41.79 -13.76
CA LYS A 50 7.32 41.42 -14.23
C LYS A 50 7.61 39.92 -14.13
N TRP A 51 7.13 39.27 -13.07
CA TRP A 51 7.34 37.83 -12.83
C TRP A 51 6.72 36.94 -13.92
N ILE A 52 5.58 37.32 -14.51
CA ILE A 52 4.95 36.57 -15.62
C ILE A 52 5.80 36.67 -16.89
N CYS A 53 6.28 37.88 -17.19
CA CYS A 53 7.15 38.12 -18.34
C CYS A 53 8.47 37.35 -18.19
N GLU A 54 9.07 37.34 -17.01
CA GLU A 54 10.31 36.59 -16.71
C GLU A 54 10.10 35.08 -16.85
N LEU A 55 9.00 34.54 -16.33
CA LEU A 55 8.66 33.12 -16.41
C LEU A 55 8.43 32.67 -17.86
N TYR A 56 7.73 33.48 -18.67
CA TYR A 56 7.51 33.21 -20.09
C TYR A 56 8.82 33.30 -20.90
N ALA A 57 9.67 34.28 -20.62
CA ALA A 57 10.98 34.45 -21.25
C ALA A 57 11.95 33.29 -20.92
N TYR A 58 11.92 32.79 -19.68
CA TYR A 58 12.73 31.64 -19.27
C TYR A 58 12.37 30.38 -20.08
N ARG A 59 11.07 30.12 -20.26
CA ARG A 59 10.61 28.90 -20.95
C ARG A 59 10.80 28.95 -22.46
N THR A 60 10.65 30.13 -23.08
CA THR A 60 10.93 30.31 -24.51
C THR A 60 12.42 30.17 -24.82
N LYS A 61 13.31 30.59 -23.91
CA LYS A 61 14.76 30.33 -24.00
C LYS A 61 15.10 28.84 -23.85
N ALA A 62 14.41 28.11 -22.98
CA ALA A 62 14.58 26.66 -22.82
C ALA A 62 14.16 25.81 -24.04
N LYS A 63 13.41 26.41 -24.99
CA LYS A 63 12.99 25.74 -26.24
C LYS A 63 13.92 25.98 -27.45
N LYS A 64 15.03 26.71 -27.31
CA LYS A 64 16.02 26.77 -28.40
C LYS A 64 16.68 25.40 -28.56
N PRO A 65 16.70 24.81 -29.77
CA PRO A 65 17.37 23.54 -29.98
C PRO A 65 18.88 23.78 -29.89
N GLU A 66 19.52 23.17 -28.89
CA GLU A 66 20.98 23.06 -28.88
C GLU A 66 21.42 22.31 -30.14
N SER A 67 22.14 23.05 -30.96
CA SER A 67 22.77 22.61 -32.19
C SER A 67 23.84 21.55 -31.91
N ARG A 68 23.75 20.43 -32.66
CA ARG A 68 24.86 19.54 -33.05
C ARG A 68 25.84 19.14 -31.93
N LEU A 69 25.44 18.17 -31.11
CA LEU A 69 26.41 17.26 -30.51
C LEU A 69 26.83 16.22 -31.57
N ARG A 70 28.13 16.22 -31.86
CA ARG A 70 28.81 15.30 -32.78
C ARG A 70 28.57 13.86 -32.33
N GLN A 71 28.01 13.06 -33.23
CA GLN A 71 27.96 11.60 -33.07
C GLN A 71 29.40 11.07 -33.07
N THR A 72 29.85 10.55 -31.94
CA THR A 72 31.04 9.69 -31.88
C THR A 72 30.71 8.34 -32.51
N PRO A 73 31.61 7.74 -33.30
CA PRO A 73 31.34 6.46 -33.93
C PRO A 73 31.23 5.36 -32.88
N LYS A 74 30.18 4.53 -32.97
CA LYS A 74 30.01 3.31 -32.19
C LYS A 74 31.21 2.38 -32.43
N PRO A 75 31.87 1.80 -31.40
CA PRO A 75 32.77 0.69 -31.61
C PRO A 75 31.97 -0.51 -32.13
N LYS A 76 32.41 -1.08 -33.25
CA LYS A 76 31.92 -2.34 -33.80
C LYS A 76 32.68 -3.48 -33.13
N ASP A 77 32.24 -3.90 -31.96
CA ASP A 77 32.59 -5.23 -31.46
C ASP A 77 31.52 -6.20 -31.95
N ARG A 78 31.81 -6.86 -33.08
CA ARG A 78 31.12 -8.08 -33.48
C ARG A 78 31.62 -9.19 -32.57
N ALA A 79 30.81 -9.63 -31.61
CA ALA A 79 30.99 -10.96 -31.04
C ALA A 79 30.62 -11.97 -32.14
N ALA A 80 31.58 -12.79 -32.54
CA ALA A 80 31.34 -13.93 -33.41
C ALA A 80 30.50 -14.97 -32.66
N ASP A 81 29.39 -15.38 -33.26
CA ASP A 81 28.69 -16.66 -33.11
C ASP A 81 28.81 -17.36 -31.75
N ALA A 82 27.94 -16.97 -30.82
CA ALA A 82 27.76 -17.65 -29.53
C ALA A 82 26.73 -18.81 -29.57
N GLU A 83 26.49 -19.42 -30.74
CA GLU A 83 25.52 -20.53 -30.86
C GLU A 83 26.08 -21.91 -30.44
N ASN A 84 27.37 -22.03 -30.11
CA ASN A 84 28.00 -23.32 -29.82
C ASN A 84 28.47 -23.56 -28.37
N TRP A 85 28.12 -22.71 -27.40
CA TRP A 85 28.54 -22.93 -26.00
C TRP A 85 27.64 -23.93 -25.22
N ILE A 86 26.39 -24.15 -25.65
CA ILE A 86 25.49 -25.09 -24.95
C ILE A 86 25.59 -26.47 -25.59
N LYS A 87 26.46 -27.34 -25.06
CA LYS A 87 26.48 -28.76 -25.41
C LYS A 87 25.14 -29.42 -25.02
N ARG A 88 24.40 -29.94 -26.00
CA ARG A 88 23.07 -30.56 -25.85
C ARG A 88 23.05 -31.97 -25.23
N THR A 89 24.15 -32.46 -24.65
CA THR A 89 24.21 -33.83 -24.13
C THR A 89 25.00 -33.90 -22.82
N ASN A 90 24.31 -33.65 -21.71
CA ASN A 90 24.77 -34.05 -20.38
C ASN A 90 23.76 -35.04 -19.77
N ASN A 91 23.70 -36.23 -20.38
CA ASN A 91 23.07 -37.41 -19.81
C ASN A 91 24.10 -38.55 -19.86
N PHE A 92 25.00 -38.57 -18.88
CA PHE A 92 25.74 -39.79 -18.51
C PHE A 92 25.76 -39.90 -16.99
N PRO A 93 25.38 -41.05 -16.42
CA PRO A 93 25.45 -41.28 -14.98
C PRO A 93 26.90 -41.68 -14.62
N VAL A 94 27.63 -40.79 -13.93
CA VAL A 94 28.90 -41.15 -13.30
C VAL A 94 28.63 -41.52 -11.84
N PRO A 95 29.06 -42.70 -11.36
CA PRO A 95 28.93 -43.05 -9.96
C PRO A 95 29.97 -42.28 -9.14
N GLY A 96 29.54 -41.41 -8.22
CA GLY A 96 30.42 -40.76 -7.23
C GLY A 96 30.51 -39.23 -7.26
N GLY A 97 29.70 -38.51 -8.04
CA GLY A 97 29.68 -37.04 -8.02
C GLY A 97 28.78 -36.46 -6.92
N ILE A 98 29.35 -35.68 -6.00
CA ILE A 98 28.62 -34.94 -4.95
C ILE A 98 27.58 -34.01 -5.59
N ARG A 99 26.29 -34.27 -5.34
CA ARG A 99 25.19 -33.39 -5.72
C ARG A 99 25.34 -32.05 -5.00
N LYS A 100 25.63 -30.97 -5.72
CA LYS A 100 25.39 -29.62 -5.21
C LYS A 100 23.87 -29.46 -5.04
N ARG A 101 23.41 -29.47 -3.78
CA ARG A 101 22.05 -29.07 -3.42
C ARG A 101 21.78 -27.69 -4.01
N LYS A 102 20.73 -27.60 -4.81
CA LYS A 102 20.12 -26.33 -5.21
C LYS A 102 19.64 -25.66 -3.92
N THR A 103 20.27 -24.56 -3.53
CA THR A 103 19.78 -23.74 -2.41
C THR A 103 18.47 -23.11 -2.85
N GLU A 104 17.36 -23.67 -2.39
CA GLU A 104 16.05 -23.01 -2.45
C GLU A 104 16.12 -21.77 -1.55
N ILE A 105 16.41 -20.62 -2.15
CA ILE A 105 16.09 -19.34 -1.53
C ILE A 105 14.58 -19.19 -1.70
N ALA A 106 13.85 -19.78 -0.75
CA ALA A 106 12.43 -19.54 -0.57
C ALA A 106 12.22 -18.03 -0.41
N SER A 107 11.32 -17.48 -1.23
CA SER A 107 10.73 -16.17 -0.94
C SER A 107 10.12 -16.17 0.47
N PRO A 108 10.01 -15.03 1.17
CA PRO A 108 9.41 -14.97 2.51
C PRO A 108 7.95 -15.45 2.59
N ARG A 109 7.31 -15.84 1.47
CA ARG A 109 5.92 -16.26 1.36
C ARG A 109 5.66 -17.74 1.69
N GLU A 110 6.68 -18.56 1.95
CA GLU A 110 6.52 -20.02 2.03
C GLU A 110 7.05 -20.69 3.32
N ARG A 111 7.11 -19.96 4.44
CA ARG A 111 7.34 -20.62 5.74
C ARG A 111 6.06 -20.64 6.57
N ASN A 112 5.47 -21.83 6.63
CA ASN A 112 4.49 -22.38 7.59
C ASN A 112 3.22 -22.96 6.93
N SER A 113 3.40 -24.02 6.15
CA SER A 113 2.31 -24.77 5.49
C SER A 113 1.61 -25.81 6.38
N LYS A 114 1.89 -25.88 7.70
CA LYS A 114 1.22 -26.84 8.60
C LYS A 114 -0.02 -26.29 9.33
N TYR A 115 -0.30 -24.99 9.22
CA TYR A 115 -1.50 -24.34 9.81
C TYR A 115 -2.30 -23.49 8.80
N ALA A 116 -2.14 -23.75 7.50
CA ALA A 116 -2.86 -23.03 6.46
C ALA A 116 -4.27 -23.61 6.27
N MET A 117 -5.25 -22.98 6.90
CA MET A 117 -6.69 -23.24 6.71
C MET A 117 -7.25 -22.38 5.56
N PRO A 118 -8.45 -22.71 5.03
CA PRO A 118 -8.72 -22.78 3.60
C PRO A 118 -8.58 -21.40 2.97
N ARG A 119 -7.72 -21.33 1.95
CA ARG A 119 -7.78 -20.21 1.01
C ARG A 119 -9.20 -20.17 0.44
N PRO A 120 -9.77 -18.97 0.22
CA PRO A 120 -11.02 -18.86 -0.52
C PRO A 120 -10.94 -19.73 -1.77
N LEU A 121 -11.94 -20.60 -1.94
CA LEU A 121 -11.98 -21.60 -3.00
C LEU A 121 -11.86 -20.98 -4.40
N ASN A 122 -12.13 -19.67 -4.52
CA ASN A 122 -12.09 -18.92 -5.75
C ASN A 122 -11.40 -17.54 -5.58
N ALA A 123 -10.55 -17.16 -6.54
CA ALA A 123 -9.85 -15.86 -6.58
C ALA A 123 -10.81 -14.66 -6.50
N ALA A 124 -12.02 -14.77 -7.06
CA ALA A 124 -13.01 -13.69 -6.97
C ALA A 124 -13.51 -13.47 -5.53
N GLN A 125 -13.64 -14.53 -4.72
CA GLN A 125 -14.05 -14.41 -3.32
C GLN A 125 -12.96 -13.74 -2.48
N TYR A 126 -11.70 -14.13 -2.70
CA TYR A 126 -10.54 -13.49 -2.10
C TYR A 126 -10.51 -11.98 -2.36
N GLN A 127 -10.65 -11.60 -3.64
CA GLN A 127 -10.62 -10.20 -4.07
C GLN A 127 -11.72 -9.38 -3.38
N ARG A 128 -12.94 -9.90 -3.36
CA ARG A 128 -14.07 -9.25 -2.68
C ARG A 128 -13.80 -9.05 -1.19
N HIS A 129 -13.29 -10.08 -0.51
CA HIS A 129 -12.92 -10.01 0.89
C HIS A 129 -11.84 -8.96 1.14
N ALA A 130 -10.75 -8.99 0.39
CA ALA A 130 -9.65 -8.04 0.55
C ALA A 130 -10.09 -6.59 0.30
N ILE A 131 -10.86 -6.34 -0.77
CA ILE A 131 -11.39 -4.99 -1.06
C ILE A 131 -12.35 -4.55 0.04
N GLN A 132 -13.18 -5.46 0.58
CA GLN A 132 -14.09 -5.16 1.67
C GLN A 132 -13.34 -4.75 2.95
N LEU A 133 -12.21 -5.38 3.29
CA LEU A 133 -11.38 -4.98 4.43
C LEU A 133 -10.92 -3.52 4.28
N MET A 134 -10.28 -3.19 3.16
CA MET A 134 -9.80 -1.83 2.90
C MET A 134 -10.94 -0.80 2.82
N SER A 135 -12.04 -1.14 2.15
CA SER A 135 -13.22 -0.28 2.06
C SER A 135 -13.84 -0.02 3.44
N SER A 136 -13.85 -1.02 4.33
CA SER A 136 -14.35 -0.86 5.70
C SER A 136 -13.54 0.15 6.52
N LEU A 137 -12.22 0.15 6.34
CA LEU A 137 -11.31 1.11 6.96
C LEU A 137 -11.51 2.51 6.35
N LEU A 138 -11.45 2.64 5.02
CA LEU A 138 -11.59 3.92 4.33
C LEU A 138 -12.94 4.59 4.56
N ASN A 139 -14.01 3.80 4.71
CA ASN A 139 -15.33 4.32 5.03
C ASN A 139 -15.50 4.67 6.51
N VAL A 140 -14.48 4.49 7.35
CA VAL A 140 -14.50 4.75 8.80
C VAL A 140 -15.67 4.00 9.45
N ARG A 141 -15.82 2.72 9.12
CA ARG A 141 -16.89 1.90 9.69
C ARG A 141 -16.58 1.65 11.17
N ALA A 142 -17.60 1.75 12.02
CA ALA A 142 -17.45 1.44 13.44
C ALA A 142 -16.83 0.04 13.63
N ASN A 143 -15.85 -0.04 14.53
CA ASN A 143 -15.09 -1.27 14.85
C ASN A 143 -14.29 -1.89 13.69
N ALA A 144 -14.07 -1.18 12.58
CA ALA A 144 -13.17 -1.67 11.52
C ALA A 144 -11.71 -1.72 12.01
N SER A 145 -11.23 -0.62 12.57
CA SER A 145 -9.91 -0.52 13.19
C SER A 145 -9.94 0.60 14.23
N PRO A 146 -9.89 0.32 15.54
CA PRO A 146 -9.86 1.37 16.56
C PRO A 146 -8.59 2.24 16.46
N PHE A 147 -7.46 1.65 16.06
CA PHE A 147 -6.22 2.37 15.80
C PHE A 147 -5.58 1.96 14.49
N THR A 148 -5.51 2.90 13.56
CA THR A 148 -4.81 2.75 12.29
C THR A 148 -3.51 3.55 12.31
N LEU A 149 -2.38 2.86 12.21
CA LEU A 149 -1.07 3.48 12.05
C LEU A 149 -0.74 3.58 10.56
N VAL A 150 -0.47 4.79 10.07
CA VAL A 150 -0.05 5.03 8.70
C VAL A 150 1.44 5.33 8.71
N LEU A 151 2.21 4.54 7.96
CA LEU A 151 3.64 4.71 7.79
C LEU A 151 3.89 5.34 6.43
N ASP A 152 4.49 6.51 6.41
CA ASP A 152 4.83 7.21 5.18
C ASP A 152 6.30 7.67 5.19
N ASP A 153 6.72 8.25 4.08
CA ASP A 153 8.06 8.83 3.93
C ASP A 153 8.00 10.03 2.95
N LEU A 154 9.14 10.70 2.75
CA LEU A 154 9.26 11.76 1.75
C LEU A 154 8.94 11.29 0.31
N ASN A 155 9.14 10.01 0.01
CA ASN A 155 8.90 9.47 -1.32
C ASN A 155 7.42 9.24 -1.59
N GLN A 156 6.63 8.99 -0.55
CA GLN A 156 5.19 8.88 -0.63
C GLN A 156 4.56 9.29 0.69
N ARG A 157 4.05 10.52 0.76
CA ARG A 157 3.31 11.03 1.91
C ARG A 157 1.93 10.35 2.05
N ALA A 158 1.42 10.29 3.28
CA ALA A 158 0.10 9.75 3.62
C ALA A 158 -1.09 10.61 3.13
N ILE A 159 -0.85 11.87 2.75
CA ILE A 159 -1.90 12.86 2.41
C ILE A 159 -2.97 12.32 1.45
N PRO A 160 -2.66 11.65 0.32
CA PRO A 160 -3.69 11.14 -0.58
C PRO A 160 -4.63 10.15 0.10
N PHE A 161 -4.08 9.27 0.95
CA PHE A 161 -4.86 8.30 1.73
C PHE A 161 -5.76 9.01 2.76
N LEU A 162 -5.21 9.98 3.49
CA LEU A 162 -5.97 10.77 4.48
C LEU A 162 -7.11 11.56 3.83
N GLN A 163 -6.89 12.14 2.66
CA GLN A 163 -7.94 12.85 1.91
C GLN A 163 -9.13 11.92 1.63
N HIS A 164 -8.88 10.66 1.28
CA HIS A 164 -9.96 9.69 1.10
C HIS A 164 -10.72 9.39 2.39
N LEU A 165 -10.01 9.23 3.51
CA LEU A 165 -10.63 9.04 4.83
C LEU A 165 -11.51 10.24 5.21
N VAL A 166 -10.96 11.46 5.09
CA VAL A 166 -11.67 12.70 5.45
C VAL A 166 -12.90 12.90 4.57
N VAL A 167 -12.78 12.76 3.25
CA VAL A 167 -13.91 12.91 2.32
C VAL A 167 -15.02 11.90 2.64
N ARG A 168 -14.66 10.64 2.91
CA ARG A 168 -15.63 9.59 3.25
C ARG A 168 -16.27 9.82 4.62
N ALA A 169 -15.50 10.25 5.61
CA ALA A 169 -16.01 10.62 6.93
C ALA A 169 -17.03 11.78 6.83
N LEU A 170 -16.66 12.85 6.13
CA LEU A 170 -17.55 14.01 5.91
C LEU A 170 -18.81 13.61 5.12
N SER A 171 -18.70 12.71 4.14
CA SER A 171 -19.87 12.19 3.40
C SER A 171 -20.86 11.42 4.28
N ARG A 172 -20.40 10.88 5.41
CA ARG A 172 -21.22 10.17 6.41
C ARG A 172 -21.63 11.06 7.58
N ASN A 173 -21.31 12.35 7.55
CA ASN A 173 -21.48 13.30 8.66
C ASN A 173 -20.76 12.84 9.95
N ILE A 174 -19.63 12.15 9.82
CA ILE A 174 -18.73 11.83 10.94
C ILE A 174 -17.91 13.07 11.28
N ASN A 175 -17.73 13.35 12.57
CA ASN A 175 -16.89 14.45 13.03
C ASN A 175 -15.42 14.16 12.71
N VAL A 176 -14.73 15.07 12.03
CA VAL A 176 -13.30 14.90 11.73
C VAL A 176 -12.51 15.89 12.56
N VAL A 177 -11.61 15.37 13.39
CA VAL A 177 -10.70 16.14 14.24
C VAL A 177 -9.27 15.85 13.80
N ILE A 178 -8.53 16.88 13.38
CA ILE A 178 -7.11 16.78 13.05
C ILE A 178 -6.31 17.42 14.18
N VAL A 179 -5.45 16.63 14.81
CA VAL A 179 -4.44 17.08 15.76
C VAL A 179 -3.19 17.36 14.95
N SER A 180 -2.76 18.61 14.96
CA SER A 180 -1.74 19.05 14.03
C SER A 180 -0.45 19.54 14.68
N PHE A 181 0.65 18.91 14.30
CA PHE A 181 2.01 19.23 14.62
C PHE A 181 2.71 19.96 13.46
N GLU A 182 2.35 19.64 12.22
CA GLU A 182 2.97 20.18 11.00
C GLU A 182 1.98 20.81 10.00
N ASP A 183 0.73 20.33 9.94
CA ASP A 183 -0.28 20.85 9.03
C ASP A 183 -0.82 22.24 9.43
N THR A 184 -1.02 23.13 8.46
CA THR A 184 -1.53 24.49 8.72
C THR A 184 -2.84 24.81 8.02
N ARG A 185 -3.31 23.93 7.14
CA ARG A 185 -4.44 24.19 6.25
C ARG A 185 -5.48 23.09 6.37
N PHE A 186 -6.67 23.49 6.82
CA PHE A 186 -7.80 22.59 7.02
C PHE A 186 -9.05 23.13 6.36
N HIS A 187 -9.97 22.25 5.99
CA HIS A 187 -11.29 22.66 5.56
C HIS A 187 -12.10 23.18 6.76
N THR A 188 -12.98 24.16 6.55
CA THR A 188 -13.81 24.78 7.61
C THR A 188 -14.74 23.82 8.36
N GLN A 189 -15.00 22.63 7.80
CA GLN A 189 -15.83 21.59 8.41
C GLN A 189 -15.02 20.58 9.22
N VAL A 190 -13.69 20.63 9.10
CA VAL A 190 -12.77 19.80 9.87
C VAL A 190 -12.37 20.59 11.10
N ARG A 191 -12.50 19.97 12.26
CA ARG A 191 -12.01 20.55 13.51
C ARG A 191 -10.52 20.34 13.59
N HIS A 192 -9.81 21.34 14.09
CA HIS A 192 -8.37 21.27 14.24
C HIS A 192 -7.99 21.58 15.69
N VAL A 193 -7.02 20.81 16.21
CA VAL A 193 -6.36 21.03 17.48
C VAL A 193 -4.89 21.26 17.19
N SER A 194 -4.39 22.48 17.40
CA SER A 194 -2.98 22.78 17.23
C SER A 194 -2.17 22.12 18.34
N ALA A 195 -1.18 21.30 18.00
CA ALA A 195 -0.25 20.65 18.92
C ALA A 195 1.18 21.21 18.85
N TRP A 196 1.44 22.16 17.94
CA TRP A 196 2.73 22.86 17.83
C TRP A 196 2.98 23.88 18.96
N GLY A 197 4.23 24.35 19.06
CA GLY A 197 4.64 25.37 20.03
C GLY A 197 4.77 24.85 21.46
N ASN A 198 4.55 25.69 22.48
CA ASN A 198 4.77 25.35 23.90
C ASN A 198 3.58 24.64 24.57
N ARG A 199 2.71 23.98 23.81
CA ARG A 199 1.59 23.22 24.36
C ARG A 199 2.07 21.94 25.04
N THR A 200 1.42 21.59 26.16
CA THR A 200 1.71 20.38 26.94
C THR A 200 0.77 19.25 26.55
N ALA A 201 1.20 17.99 26.77
CA ALA A 201 0.40 16.80 26.50
C ALA A 201 -1.01 16.87 27.11
N ALA A 202 -1.12 17.31 28.36
CA ALA A 202 -2.41 17.43 29.05
C ALA A 202 -3.37 18.42 28.36
N THR A 203 -2.85 19.57 27.88
CA THR A 203 -3.68 20.55 27.15
C THR A 203 -4.14 20.01 25.80
N ILE A 204 -3.29 19.25 25.10
CA ILE A 204 -3.63 18.64 23.82
C ILE A 204 -4.74 17.59 24.03
N LEU A 205 -4.62 16.72 25.04
CA LEU A 205 -5.63 15.72 25.35
C LEU A 205 -6.98 16.35 25.75
N ALA A 206 -6.97 17.41 26.54
CA ALA A 206 -8.20 18.13 26.93
C ALA A 206 -8.91 18.76 25.72
N ASP A 207 -8.16 19.36 24.79
CA ASP A 207 -8.72 19.91 23.56
C ASP A 207 -9.28 18.83 22.63
N ILE A 208 -8.61 17.67 22.54
CA ILE A 208 -9.12 16.51 21.80
C ILE A 208 -10.44 16.05 22.42
N GLU A 209 -10.51 15.93 23.74
CA GLU A 209 -11.73 15.57 24.46
C GLU A 209 -12.87 16.55 24.15
N GLN A 210 -12.59 17.85 24.23
CA GLN A 210 -13.55 18.90 23.92
C GLN A 210 -14.05 18.80 22.47
N ALA A 211 -13.14 18.55 21.51
CA ALA A 211 -13.45 18.48 20.09
C ALA A 211 -14.29 17.24 19.70
N ILE A 212 -14.31 16.20 20.54
CA ILE A 212 -15.04 14.94 20.32
C ILE A 212 -16.36 14.89 21.13
N SER A 213 -16.41 15.55 22.29
CA SER A 213 -17.48 15.42 23.29
C SER A 213 -18.92 15.68 22.81
N ASP A 214 -19.10 16.49 21.76
CA ASP A 214 -20.40 16.88 21.23
C ASP A 214 -20.91 15.94 20.12
N ARG A 215 -20.12 14.94 19.71
CA ARG A 215 -20.44 14.06 18.57
C ARG A 215 -20.35 12.59 18.95
N LYS A 216 -21.28 11.79 18.41
CA LYS A 216 -21.38 10.36 18.71
C LYS A 216 -20.26 9.53 18.08
N GLU A 217 -19.86 9.89 16.87
CA GLU A 217 -18.79 9.23 16.12
C GLU A 217 -17.82 10.29 15.62
N SER A 218 -16.53 10.10 15.93
CA SER A 218 -15.46 10.97 15.45
C SER A 218 -14.31 10.16 14.83
N LEU A 219 -13.67 10.76 13.84
CA LEU A 219 -12.39 10.36 13.26
C LEU A 219 -11.34 11.33 13.77
N VAL A 220 -10.38 10.83 14.56
CA VAL A 220 -9.25 11.62 15.08
C VAL A 220 -8.03 11.27 14.25
N ILE A 221 -7.43 12.25 13.61
CA ILE A 221 -6.21 12.11 12.81
C ILE A 221 -5.08 12.86 13.53
N ILE A 222 -3.94 12.21 13.76
CA ILE A 222 -2.73 12.84 14.30
C ILE A 222 -1.68 12.84 13.20
N ASP A 223 -1.31 14.03 12.71
CA ASP A 223 -0.40 14.21 11.56
C ASP A 223 1.03 13.72 11.83
N SER A 224 1.55 13.84 13.05
CA SER A 224 2.85 13.29 13.45
C SER A 224 2.77 12.58 14.81
N MET A 225 2.71 11.25 14.77
CA MET A 225 2.76 10.40 15.97
C MET A 225 4.14 10.40 16.62
N TYR A 226 5.21 10.63 15.85
CA TYR A 226 6.54 10.78 16.42
C TYR A 226 6.59 11.99 17.35
N ASP A 227 6.11 13.16 16.90
CA ASP A 227 6.11 14.36 17.74
C ASP A 227 5.15 14.26 18.93
N ALA A 228 4.01 13.57 18.74
CA ALA A 228 3.09 13.30 19.83
C ALA A 228 3.76 12.51 20.97
N VAL A 229 4.48 11.43 20.64
CA VAL A 229 5.05 10.51 21.64
C VAL A 229 6.43 10.94 22.09
N ALA A 230 7.37 11.19 21.19
CA ALA A 230 8.76 11.48 21.51
C ALA A 230 8.97 12.94 21.96
N THR A 231 8.39 13.90 21.24
CA THR A 231 8.63 15.33 21.50
C THR A 231 7.71 15.86 22.61
N LYS A 232 6.43 15.50 22.59
CA LYS A 232 5.41 15.98 23.55
C LYS A 232 5.15 15.07 24.72
N ASN A 233 5.68 13.84 24.72
CA ASN A 233 5.45 12.85 25.77
C ASN A 233 3.96 12.61 26.06
N ILE A 234 3.13 12.57 25.00
CA ILE A 234 1.73 12.18 25.13
C ILE A 234 1.70 10.69 25.44
N ASP A 235 1.13 10.34 26.59
CA ASP A 235 0.88 8.94 26.94
C ASP A 235 -0.09 8.34 25.92
N THR A 236 0.41 7.37 25.16
CA THR A 236 -0.36 6.67 24.14
C THR A 236 -1.54 5.93 24.77
N ALA A 237 -1.39 5.33 25.95
CA ALA A 237 -2.45 4.61 26.63
C ALA A 237 -3.61 5.56 27.01
N ALA A 238 -3.29 6.73 27.57
CA ALA A 238 -4.28 7.76 27.86
C ALA A 238 -5.01 8.24 26.59
N LEU A 239 -4.28 8.48 25.50
CA LEU A 239 -4.84 8.86 24.21
C LEU A 239 -5.81 7.80 23.67
N PHE A 240 -5.42 6.52 23.70
CA PHE A 240 -6.29 5.41 23.26
C PHE A 240 -7.53 5.27 24.13
N ASN A 241 -7.39 5.36 25.45
CA ASN A 241 -8.51 5.30 26.36
C ASN A 241 -9.51 6.44 26.12
N LEU A 242 -9.02 7.65 25.83
CA LEU A 242 -9.85 8.80 25.50
C LEU A 242 -10.59 8.60 24.17
N VAL A 243 -9.88 8.28 23.09
CA VAL A 243 -10.48 8.23 21.75
C VAL A 243 -11.32 6.98 21.54
N VAL A 244 -10.76 5.81 21.86
CA VAL A 244 -11.37 4.51 21.53
C VAL A 244 -12.38 4.09 22.60
N MET A 245 -11.99 4.12 23.88
CA MET A 245 -12.82 3.54 24.95
C MET A 245 -13.90 4.51 25.44
N LYS A 246 -13.56 5.78 25.67
CA LYS A 246 -14.49 6.77 26.20
C LYS A 246 -15.44 7.33 25.12
N CYS A 247 -14.92 7.58 23.92
CA CYS A 247 -15.65 8.27 22.86
C CYS A 247 -16.01 7.39 21.65
N THR A 248 -15.75 6.08 21.70
CA THR A 248 -16.05 5.11 20.61
C THR A 248 -15.64 5.61 19.22
N SER A 249 -14.53 6.34 19.16
CA SER A 249 -14.04 7.04 17.98
C SER A 249 -12.86 6.31 17.36
N THR A 250 -12.58 6.60 16.08
CA THR A 250 -11.47 5.96 15.34
C THR A 250 -10.23 6.84 15.40
N LEU A 251 -9.09 6.27 15.81
CA LEU A 251 -7.80 6.97 15.78
C LEU A 251 -6.99 6.57 14.53
N VAL A 252 -6.50 7.57 13.81
CA VAL A 252 -5.54 7.41 12.72
C VAL A 252 -4.30 8.22 13.06
N GLY A 253 -3.16 7.55 13.22
CA GLY A 253 -1.88 8.21 13.50
C GLY A 253 -0.93 8.04 12.34
N ILE A 254 -0.30 9.11 11.90
CA ILE A 254 0.73 9.07 10.86
C ILE A 254 2.12 9.05 11.51
N TYR A 255 3.01 8.20 11.01
CA TYR A 255 4.39 8.12 11.46
C TYR A 255 5.31 8.16 10.24
N HIS A 256 6.06 9.25 10.15
CA HIS A 256 7.08 9.47 9.12
C HIS A 256 8.30 8.57 9.40
N THR A 257 8.55 7.61 8.52
CA THR A 257 9.61 6.60 8.68
C THR A 257 11.01 7.14 8.40
N ASP A 258 11.10 8.32 7.80
CA ASP A 258 12.31 9.07 7.51
C ASP A 258 12.72 10.02 8.65
N MET A 259 11.95 10.09 9.74
CA MET A 259 12.35 10.79 10.96
C MET A 259 13.35 9.93 11.75
N LEU A 260 14.49 10.52 12.08
CA LEU A 260 15.52 9.86 12.89
C LEU A 260 15.11 9.93 14.37
N PRO A 261 15.04 8.79 15.09
CA PRO A 261 14.83 8.81 16.52
C PRO A 261 15.97 9.57 17.20
N GLU A 262 15.64 10.50 18.09
CA GLU A 262 16.64 11.09 18.97
C GLU A 262 17.14 10.00 19.94
N LEU A 263 18.41 9.63 19.81
CA LEU A 263 19.03 8.69 20.75
C LEU A 263 19.13 9.36 22.12
N SER A 264 18.45 8.82 23.14
CA SER A 264 18.58 9.28 24.52
C SER A 264 20.05 9.20 24.96
N ALA A 265 20.74 10.35 24.97
CA ALA A 265 22.16 10.46 25.33
C ALA A 265 22.46 9.98 26.76
N SER A 266 21.42 9.86 27.60
CA SER A 266 21.52 9.48 29.02
C SER A 266 21.48 7.97 29.28
N GLY A 267 21.23 7.12 28.29
CA GLY A 267 21.15 5.66 28.46
C GLY A 267 20.00 5.14 29.34
N ALA A 268 19.19 6.03 29.91
CA ALA A 268 18.06 5.68 30.79
C ALA A 268 16.98 4.87 30.07
N ASP A 269 16.85 5.05 28.75
CA ASP A 269 15.87 4.38 27.90
C ASP A 269 16.47 3.23 27.07
N ALA A 270 17.65 2.71 27.44
CA ALA A 270 18.36 1.71 26.64
C ALA A 270 17.55 0.42 26.38
N TYR A 271 16.58 0.10 27.25
CA TYR A 271 15.68 -1.05 27.11
C TYR A 271 14.26 -0.66 26.69
N ALA A 272 13.96 0.62 26.55
CA ALA A 272 12.65 1.06 26.11
C ALA A 272 12.50 0.78 24.60
N PRO A 273 11.37 0.23 24.14
CA PRO A 273 11.14 0.03 22.73
C PRO A 273 11.12 1.37 22.00
N GLN A 274 11.56 1.38 20.75
CA GLN A 274 11.50 2.58 19.94
C GLN A 274 10.04 3.01 19.72
N PRO A 275 9.72 4.31 19.60
CA PRO A 275 8.34 4.78 19.44
C PRO A 275 7.60 4.09 18.29
N LEU A 276 8.28 3.85 17.17
CA LEU A 276 7.71 3.12 16.04
C LEU A 276 7.30 1.68 16.41
N GLU A 277 8.12 0.97 17.17
CA GLU A 277 7.84 -0.41 17.57
C GLU A 277 6.66 -0.48 18.54
N LEU A 278 6.61 0.44 19.50
CA LEU A 278 5.46 0.59 20.41
C LEU A 278 4.17 0.86 19.64
N LEU A 279 4.18 1.81 18.70
CA LEU A 279 3.01 2.15 17.89
C LEU A 279 2.59 0.99 16.98
N LYS A 280 3.54 0.30 16.34
CA LYS A 280 3.25 -0.92 15.57
C LYS A 280 2.67 -2.01 16.44
N PHE A 281 3.10 -2.14 17.69
CA PHE A 281 2.55 -3.11 18.62
C PHE A 281 1.08 -2.78 18.96
N MET A 282 0.77 -1.51 19.22
CA MET A 282 -0.58 -1.06 19.59
C MET A 282 -1.57 -1.01 18.41
N ALA A 283 -1.07 -0.86 17.18
CA ALA A 283 -1.90 -0.73 15.97
C ALA A 283 -2.75 -1.98 15.69
N THR A 284 -4.04 -1.77 15.39
CA THR A 284 -4.93 -2.81 14.87
C THR A 284 -4.89 -2.89 13.35
N SER A 285 -4.50 -1.82 12.69
CA SER A 285 -4.20 -1.81 11.26
C SER A 285 -2.96 -0.97 10.98
N ILE A 286 -2.07 -1.47 10.14
CA ILE A 286 -0.86 -0.76 9.73
C ILE A 286 -0.95 -0.56 8.21
N ILE A 287 -0.77 0.67 7.75
CA ILE A 287 -0.85 1.04 6.34
C ILE A 287 0.49 1.64 5.96
N THR A 288 1.27 0.96 5.13
CA THR A 288 2.53 1.51 4.61
C THR A 288 2.29 2.12 3.24
N CYS A 289 2.62 3.39 3.10
CA CYS A 289 2.46 4.17 1.89
C CYS A 289 3.66 3.98 0.96
N ARG A 290 3.41 3.63 -0.31
CA ARG A 290 4.43 3.46 -1.35
C ARG A 290 4.03 4.20 -2.62
N SER A 291 5.02 4.81 -3.30
CA SER A 291 4.80 5.45 -4.59
C SER A 291 4.57 4.42 -5.69
N LEU A 292 3.54 4.61 -6.51
CA LEU A 292 3.21 3.69 -7.61
C LEU A 292 4.39 3.53 -8.59
N SER A 293 5.05 4.63 -8.93
CA SER A 293 6.18 4.64 -9.87
C SER A 293 7.35 3.77 -9.37
N HIS A 294 7.65 3.83 -8.07
CA HIS A 294 8.71 3.07 -7.41
C HIS A 294 8.38 1.58 -7.38
N VAL A 295 7.13 1.24 -7.05
CA VAL A 295 6.62 -0.13 -7.06
C VAL A 295 6.68 -0.73 -8.47
N LEU A 296 6.30 0.04 -9.50
CA LEU A 296 6.39 -0.38 -10.90
C LEU A 296 7.84 -0.54 -11.37
N ALA A 297 8.74 0.35 -10.95
CA ALA A 297 10.17 0.25 -11.26
C ALA A 297 10.80 -1.01 -10.63
N ALA A 298 10.48 -1.30 -9.36
CA ALA A 298 10.90 -2.51 -8.69
C ALA A 298 10.40 -3.78 -9.40
N LYS A 299 9.12 -3.78 -9.79
CA LYS A 299 8.55 -4.87 -10.59
C LYS A 299 9.24 -5.05 -11.94
N ALA A 300 9.46 -3.95 -12.67
CA ALA A 300 10.10 -3.99 -13.98
C ALA A 300 11.57 -4.44 -13.91
N ALA A 301 12.27 -4.17 -12.81
CA ALA A 301 13.61 -4.71 -12.56
C ALA A 301 13.54 -6.22 -12.32
N ARG A 302 12.62 -6.67 -11.45
CA ARG A 302 12.41 -8.10 -11.13
C ARG A 302 12.06 -8.92 -12.37
N GLU A 303 11.16 -8.43 -13.22
CA GLU A 303 10.80 -9.09 -14.49
C GLU A 303 11.96 -9.22 -15.46
N ARG A 304 12.90 -8.26 -15.43
CA ARG A 304 14.12 -8.29 -16.25
C ARG A 304 15.30 -8.98 -15.55
N SER A 305 15.08 -9.54 -14.35
CA SER A 305 16.14 -10.10 -13.50
C SER A 305 17.30 -9.11 -13.25
N LEU A 306 16.97 -7.81 -13.18
CA LEU A 306 17.89 -6.75 -12.80
C LEU A 306 17.81 -6.51 -11.28
N ALA A 307 18.85 -5.89 -10.72
CA ALA A 307 18.82 -5.44 -9.33
C ALA A 307 17.65 -4.45 -9.13
N GLU A 308 16.90 -4.65 -8.03
CA GLU A 308 15.79 -3.76 -7.71
C GLU A 308 16.33 -2.36 -7.36
N PRO A 309 15.73 -1.29 -7.92
CA PRO A 309 16.08 0.08 -7.54
C PRO A 309 15.75 0.30 -6.06
N THR A 310 16.70 0.86 -5.32
CA THR A 310 16.50 1.28 -3.93
C THR A 310 15.98 2.72 -3.89
N PHE A 311 15.03 2.97 -3.00
CA PHE A 311 14.42 4.28 -2.81
C PHE A 311 14.48 4.69 -1.33
N GLY A 312 14.48 6.01 -1.09
CA GLY A 312 14.48 6.60 0.25
C GLY A 312 15.70 6.22 1.08
N MET A 313 15.46 5.89 2.35
CA MET A 313 16.50 5.55 3.32
C MET A 313 17.36 4.35 2.90
N GLN A 314 16.83 3.46 2.03
CA GLN A 314 17.57 2.29 1.54
C GLN A 314 18.70 2.65 0.57
N THR A 315 18.69 3.85 -0.03
CA THR A 315 19.77 4.32 -0.90
C THR A 315 21.04 4.64 -0.10
N GLY A 316 20.93 4.82 1.23
CA GLY A 316 22.07 5.19 2.09
C GLY A 316 22.63 6.58 1.80
N ALA A 317 21.85 7.43 1.11
CA ALA A 317 22.23 8.81 0.85
C ALA A 317 22.04 9.62 2.13
N GLU A 318 23.09 10.34 2.56
CA GLU A 318 23.02 11.22 3.71
C GLU A 318 22.24 12.51 3.37
N GLY A 319 21.42 12.97 4.31
CA GLY A 319 20.61 14.18 4.20
C GLY A 319 19.17 13.94 3.75
N ILE A 320 18.44 15.04 3.51
CA ILE A 320 17.03 15.01 3.09
C ILE A 320 16.99 14.77 1.57
N VAL A 321 16.75 13.51 1.18
CA VAL A 321 16.73 13.10 -0.23
C VAL A 321 15.36 12.57 -0.61
N GLN A 322 14.73 13.22 -1.57
CA GLN A 322 13.53 12.72 -2.24
C GLN A 322 13.90 12.09 -3.57
N CYS A 323 13.49 10.85 -3.80
CA CYS A 323 13.77 10.14 -5.04
C CYS A 323 12.96 10.71 -6.21
N LEU A 324 13.49 10.56 -7.43
CA LEU A 324 12.76 10.87 -8.66
C LEU A 324 11.46 10.06 -8.73
N HIS A 325 10.41 10.67 -9.27
CA HIS A 325 9.08 10.08 -9.39
C HIS A 325 8.42 9.71 -8.04
N ALA A 326 8.92 10.24 -6.92
CA ALA A 326 8.19 10.25 -5.65
C ALA A 326 6.80 10.91 -5.79
N ASN A 327 5.88 10.52 -4.91
CA ASN A 327 4.51 11.05 -4.82
C ASN A 327 3.78 11.01 -6.17
N ASP A 328 3.70 9.84 -6.78
CA ASP A 328 3.07 9.67 -8.10
C ASP A 328 1.62 10.17 -8.10
N GLU A 329 1.32 11.12 -8.99
CA GLU A 329 -0.01 11.73 -9.11
C GLU A 329 -1.09 10.74 -9.56
N ARG A 330 -0.70 9.60 -10.16
CA ARG A 330 -1.64 8.56 -10.61
C ARG A 330 -2.34 7.86 -9.46
N GLY A 331 -1.74 7.86 -8.28
CA GLY A 331 -2.28 7.21 -7.10
C GLY A 331 -1.20 6.64 -6.19
N ILE A 332 -1.66 6.12 -5.06
CA ILE A 332 -0.84 5.59 -3.98
C ILE A 332 -0.99 4.07 -3.90
N VAL A 333 0.12 3.39 -3.60
CA VAL A 333 0.11 1.96 -3.26
C VAL A 333 0.12 1.83 -1.75
N LEU A 334 -0.74 0.97 -1.22
CA LEU A 334 -0.93 0.76 0.21
C LEU A 334 -0.62 -0.70 0.55
N GLU A 335 0.47 -0.93 1.29
CA GLU A 335 0.75 -2.23 1.89
C GLU A 335 0.05 -2.25 3.25
N ALA A 336 -1.09 -2.93 3.33
CA ALA A 336 -1.93 -2.94 4.51
C ALA A 336 -1.75 -4.24 5.28
N GLU A 337 -1.63 -4.14 6.59
CA GLU A 337 -1.69 -5.24 7.54
C GLU A 337 -2.88 -5.02 8.46
N PHE A 338 -3.85 -5.92 8.42
CA PHE A 338 -5.03 -5.93 9.28
C PHE A 338 -4.88 -7.01 10.34
N ARG A 339 -4.97 -6.65 11.62
CA ARG A 339 -4.91 -7.63 12.72
C ARG A 339 -6.30 -8.07 13.12
N ARG A 340 -6.56 -9.37 13.06
CA ARG A 340 -7.82 -9.96 13.49
C ARG A 340 -7.91 -10.04 15.00
N LYS A 341 -9.13 -10.23 15.51
CA LYS A 341 -9.39 -10.50 16.94
C LYS A 341 -8.68 -11.76 17.46
N SER A 342 -8.33 -12.70 16.57
CA SER A 342 -7.54 -13.88 16.91
C SER A 342 -6.04 -13.62 17.06
N GLY A 343 -5.58 -12.40 16.83
CA GLY A 343 -4.15 -12.03 16.84
C GLY A 343 -3.41 -12.32 15.53
N ARG A 344 -4.01 -13.06 14.59
CA ARG A 344 -3.41 -13.28 13.26
C ARG A 344 -3.52 -12.02 12.40
N SER A 345 -2.44 -11.67 11.71
CA SER A 345 -2.42 -10.58 10.75
C SER A 345 -2.74 -11.07 9.33
N GLU A 346 -3.48 -10.25 8.58
CA GLU A 346 -3.73 -10.42 7.16
C GLU A 346 -3.09 -9.25 6.42
N SER A 347 -2.22 -9.54 5.46
CA SER A 347 -1.50 -8.51 4.71
C SER A 347 -1.87 -8.54 3.23
N GLU A 348 -2.17 -7.37 2.68
CA GLU A 348 -2.56 -7.21 1.28
C GLU A 348 -2.05 -5.89 0.71
N THR A 349 -1.77 -5.89 -0.60
CA THR A 349 -1.30 -4.70 -1.31
C THR A 349 -2.40 -4.13 -2.20
N TYR A 350 -2.76 -2.89 -1.94
CA TYR A 350 -3.84 -2.18 -2.63
C TYR A 350 -3.29 -1.05 -3.48
N PHE A 351 -4.04 -0.72 -4.52
CA PHE A 351 -3.86 0.51 -5.27
C PHE A 351 -5.07 1.42 -5.03
N LEU A 352 -4.79 2.67 -4.70
CA LEU A 352 -5.79 3.71 -4.48
C LEU A 352 -5.48 4.89 -5.41
N ARG A 353 -6.34 5.07 -6.42
CA ARG A 353 -6.27 6.24 -7.32
C ARG A 353 -6.83 7.49 -6.64
N PRO A 354 -6.46 8.70 -7.11
CA PRO A 354 -7.08 9.95 -6.66
C PRO A 354 -8.59 9.94 -6.92
N SER A 355 -9.32 10.60 -6.01
CA SER A 355 -10.77 10.80 -6.14
C SER A 355 -11.10 11.76 -7.26
N ARG A 356 -12.22 11.52 -7.93
CA ARG A 356 -12.82 12.42 -8.92
C ARG A 356 -14.20 12.82 -8.45
N TYR A 357 -14.63 14.03 -8.81
CA TYR A 357 -15.98 14.50 -8.47
C TYR A 357 -17.09 13.55 -8.99
N SER A 358 -16.86 12.92 -10.15
CA SER A 358 -17.77 11.95 -10.75
C SER A 358 -18.01 10.70 -9.90
N ASP A 359 -17.07 10.36 -9.01
CA ASP A 359 -17.13 9.15 -8.18
C ASP A 359 -18.18 9.25 -7.07
N TYR A 360 -18.59 10.48 -6.73
CA TYR A 360 -19.53 10.75 -5.65
C TYR A 360 -20.88 11.15 -6.22
N HIS A 361 -21.93 10.85 -5.46
CA HIS A 361 -23.25 11.44 -5.69
C HIS A 361 -23.20 12.94 -5.38
N GLN A 362 -24.18 13.68 -5.90
CA GLN A 362 -24.39 15.04 -5.44
C GLN A 362 -24.80 15.01 -3.95
N PRO A 363 -24.31 15.96 -3.14
CA PRO A 363 -24.72 16.05 -1.75
C PRO A 363 -26.23 16.29 -1.66
N ILE A 364 -26.90 15.48 -0.85
CA ILE A 364 -28.38 15.52 -0.70
C ILE A 364 -28.78 16.64 0.27
N ALA A 365 -27.97 16.86 1.32
CA ALA A 365 -28.22 17.87 2.33
C ALA A 365 -27.39 19.14 2.08
N PRO A 366 -27.94 20.35 2.33
CA PRO A 366 -27.24 21.61 2.09
C PRO A 366 -25.99 21.81 2.97
N HIS A 367 -25.89 21.10 4.10
CA HIS A 367 -24.72 21.14 4.99
C HIS A 367 -23.64 20.09 4.65
N GLN A 368 -23.89 19.21 3.68
CA GLN A 368 -23.00 18.11 3.32
C GLN A 368 -22.14 18.51 2.12
N LEU A 369 -20.81 18.52 2.27
CA LEU A 369 -19.90 18.92 1.18
C LEU A 369 -19.75 17.84 0.11
N TYR A 370 -19.76 16.58 0.52
CA TYR A 370 -19.49 15.43 -0.33
C TYR A 370 -20.67 14.47 -0.26
N GLY A 371 -21.22 14.08 -1.42
CA GLY A 371 -22.21 13.00 -1.45
C GLY A 371 -21.57 11.64 -1.19
N THR A 372 -22.40 10.61 -1.10
CA THR A 372 -21.92 9.24 -0.88
C THR A 372 -21.16 8.72 -2.10
N LEU A 373 -20.18 7.85 -1.86
CA LEU A 373 -19.42 7.21 -2.93
C LEU A 373 -20.34 6.29 -3.76
N LYS A 374 -20.27 6.39 -5.10
CA LYS A 374 -21.06 5.57 -6.03
C LYS A 374 -20.58 4.14 -6.10
N GLN A 375 -19.28 3.97 -6.26
CA GLN A 375 -18.63 2.69 -6.42
C GLN A 375 -17.23 2.73 -5.82
N GLU A 376 -16.84 1.64 -5.18
CA GLU A 376 -15.50 1.49 -4.65
C GLU A 376 -14.48 1.39 -5.79
N PHE A 377 -13.44 2.21 -5.73
CA PHE A 377 -12.38 2.26 -6.74
C PHE A 377 -11.01 1.83 -6.22
N VAL A 378 -10.95 1.33 -4.99
CA VAL A 378 -9.79 0.60 -4.46
C VAL A 378 -9.72 -0.73 -5.18
N THR A 379 -8.53 -1.08 -5.67
CA THR A 379 -8.28 -2.37 -6.33
C THR A 379 -7.08 -3.04 -5.69
N LEU A 380 -6.95 -4.36 -5.86
CA LEU A 380 -5.69 -5.02 -5.53
C LEU A 380 -4.60 -4.55 -6.50
N LEU A 381 -3.36 -4.48 -6.03
CA LEU A 381 -2.23 -4.07 -6.86
C LEU A 381 -2.07 -4.99 -8.08
N ASP A 382 -2.31 -6.29 -7.91
CA ASP A 382 -2.27 -7.29 -8.99
C ASP A 382 -3.28 -7.05 -10.11
N GLN A 383 -4.36 -6.30 -9.84
CA GLN A 383 -5.37 -5.93 -10.84
C GLN A 383 -5.01 -4.63 -11.59
N HIS A 384 -4.05 -3.85 -11.09
CA HIS A 384 -3.67 -2.60 -11.74
C HIS A 384 -3.01 -2.90 -13.09
N PRO A 385 -3.45 -2.32 -14.21
CA PRO A 385 -3.05 -2.76 -15.56
C PRO A 385 -1.55 -2.64 -15.85
N ALA A 386 -0.86 -1.68 -15.23
CA ALA A 386 0.60 -1.54 -15.37
C ALA A 386 1.38 -2.52 -14.47
N TYR A 387 0.73 -3.07 -13.43
CA TYR A 387 1.31 -4.03 -12.51
C TYR A 387 0.86 -5.47 -12.80
N ALA A 388 -0.28 -5.70 -13.45
CA ALA A 388 -0.73 -7.04 -13.79
C ALA A 388 0.25 -7.71 -14.78
N ASN A 389 0.68 -8.94 -14.48
CA ASN A 389 1.47 -9.74 -15.42
C ASN A 389 0.57 -10.20 -16.56
N LYS A 390 0.75 -9.67 -17.78
CA LYS A 390 0.00 -10.12 -18.96
C LYS A 390 0.13 -11.62 -19.22
N HIS A 391 1.27 -12.22 -18.87
CA HIS A 391 1.50 -13.67 -18.99
C HIS A 391 0.70 -14.50 -17.97
N VAL A 392 0.44 -13.97 -16.77
CA VAL A 392 -0.35 -14.67 -15.73
C VAL A 392 -1.85 -14.49 -15.99
N VAL A 393 -2.28 -13.33 -16.49
CA VAL A 393 -3.69 -13.11 -16.89
C VAL A 393 -4.10 -14.04 -18.03
N GLY A 394 -3.20 -14.34 -18.97
CA GLY A 394 -3.43 -15.36 -20.01
C GLY A 394 -3.51 -16.78 -19.48
N ILE A 395 -2.69 -17.14 -18.47
CA ILE A 395 -2.74 -18.47 -17.83
C ILE A 395 -3.99 -18.64 -16.96
N VAL A 396 -4.43 -17.59 -16.25
CA VAL A 396 -5.65 -17.66 -15.41
C VAL A 396 -6.91 -17.69 -16.28
N ALA A 397 -6.94 -16.95 -17.40
CA ALA A 397 -8.02 -17.05 -18.37
C ALA A 397 -8.05 -18.42 -19.07
N ALA A 398 -6.88 -19.02 -19.33
CA ALA A 398 -6.79 -20.40 -19.82
C ALA A 398 -7.10 -21.46 -18.74
N ALA A 399 -6.85 -21.17 -17.46
CA ALA A 399 -7.13 -22.07 -16.34
C ALA A 399 -8.61 -22.11 -15.94
N ASP A 400 -9.40 -21.08 -16.26
CA ASP A 400 -10.87 -21.14 -16.15
C ASP A 400 -11.49 -22.03 -17.24
N ASP A 401 -10.82 -22.21 -18.39
CA ASP A 401 -11.27 -23.10 -19.47
C ASP A 401 -10.62 -24.50 -19.45
N GLU A 402 -9.45 -24.65 -18.83
CA GLU A 402 -8.72 -25.92 -18.72
C GLU A 402 -8.14 -26.11 -17.32
N MET A 403 -8.98 -26.55 -16.38
CA MET A 403 -8.50 -27.24 -15.18
C MET A 403 -8.07 -28.68 -15.54
N GLU A 404 -7.25 -28.83 -16.59
CA GLU A 404 -6.43 -30.02 -16.80
C GLU A 404 -5.09 -29.79 -16.09
N THR A 405 -5.05 -30.20 -14.83
CA THR A 405 -3.79 -30.35 -14.11
C THR A 405 -2.88 -31.27 -14.92
N SER A 406 -1.62 -30.87 -15.12
CA SER A 406 -0.60 -31.63 -15.87
C SER A 406 -0.19 -32.97 -15.22
N PHE A 407 -0.91 -33.38 -14.16
CA PHE A 407 -0.89 -34.71 -13.57
C PHE A 407 -2.33 -35.14 -13.32
N ASN A 408 -3.00 -35.59 -14.38
CA ASN A 408 -4.29 -36.27 -14.24
C ASN A 408 -4.02 -37.62 -13.56
N LEU A 409 -4.19 -37.70 -12.23
CA LEU A 409 -4.04 -38.92 -11.43
C LEU A 409 -5.19 -39.92 -11.64
N ALA A 410 -6.20 -39.55 -12.44
CA ALA A 410 -7.24 -40.46 -12.89
C ALA A 410 -6.70 -41.36 -14.01
N LEU A 411 -6.85 -42.68 -13.84
CA LEU A 411 -6.61 -43.64 -14.92
C LEU A 411 -7.61 -43.36 -16.03
N THR A 412 -7.13 -43.17 -17.25
CA THR A 412 -8.02 -43.09 -18.43
C THR A 412 -8.84 -44.39 -18.55
N ASP A 413 -10.04 -44.32 -19.13
CA ASP A 413 -10.93 -45.49 -19.25
C ASP A 413 -10.26 -46.70 -19.92
N LYS A 414 -9.30 -46.45 -20.82
CA LYS A 414 -8.47 -47.49 -21.44
C LYS A 414 -7.50 -48.15 -20.45
N GLN A 415 -6.91 -47.38 -19.53
CA GLN A 415 -6.04 -47.91 -18.48
C GLN A 415 -6.84 -48.62 -17.39
N LYS A 416 -8.07 -48.16 -17.10
CA LYS A 416 -9.00 -48.86 -16.20
C LYS A 416 -9.42 -50.21 -16.76
N ALA A 417 -9.80 -50.27 -18.04
CA ALA A 417 -10.11 -51.53 -18.73
C ALA A 417 -8.89 -52.47 -18.81
N ALA A 418 -7.69 -51.94 -19.02
CA ALA A 418 -6.46 -52.72 -19.02
C ALA A 418 -6.16 -53.31 -17.63
N ARG A 419 -6.37 -52.54 -16.55
CA ARG A 419 -6.23 -53.03 -15.17
C ARG A 419 -7.27 -54.11 -14.84
N GLU A 420 -8.50 -53.95 -15.30
CA GLU A 420 -9.59 -54.93 -15.08
C GLU A 420 -9.39 -56.22 -15.89
N GLY A 421 -8.66 -56.17 -17.02
CA GLY A 421 -8.31 -57.34 -17.84
C GLY A 421 -7.05 -58.09 -17.41
N VAL A 422 -6.29 -57.59 -16.42
CA VAL A 422 -5.10 -58.28 -15.89
C VAL A 422 -5.56 -59.32 -14.87
N VAL A 423 -5.64 -60.56 -15.31
CA VAL A 423 -5.94 -61.72 -14.45
C VAL A 423 -4.66 -62.12 -13.71
N LEU A 424 -4.58 -61.75 -12.44
CA LEU A 424 -3.54 -62.24 -11.55
C LEU A 424 -3.87 -63.69 -11.16
N PRO A 425 -2.93 -64.64 -11.29
CA PRO A 425 -3.09 -65.97 -10.71
C PRO A 425 -3.32 -65.77 -9.20
N TYR A 426 -4.38 -66.35 -8.64
CA TYR A 426 -4.82 -66.27 -7.23
C TYR A 426 -5.75 -65.11 -6.81
N PHE A 427 -6.15 -64.19 -7.70
CA PHE A 427 -7.09 -63.11 -7.32
C PHE A 427 -8.56 -63.57 -7.20
N ASP A 428 -8.93 -64.69 -7.82
CA ASP A 428 -10.28 -65.27 -7.71
C ASP A 428 -10.53 -65.99 -6.37
N ALA A 429 -9.48 -66.27 -5.58
CA ALA A 429 -9.62 -66.92 -4.28
C ALA A 429 -10.24 -66.02 -3.20
N GLN A 430 -10.41 -64.71 -3.46
CA GLN A 430 -11.00 -63.74 -2.52
C GLN A 430 -12.44 -63.33 -2.86
N LYS A 431 -13.07 -63.90 -3.90
CA LYS A 431 -14.44 -63.50 -4.31
C LYS A 431 -15.56 -64.45 -3.88
N GLN A 432 -15.25 -65.64 -3.38
CA GLN A 432 -16.25 -66.56 -2.82
C GLN A 432 -16.05 -66.68 -1.31
N GLU A 433 -16.92 -65.98 -0.58
CA GLU A 433 -17.03 -65.89 0.90
C GLU A 433 -15.96 -65.05 1.63
N GLY A 434 -16.39 -63.91 2.17
CA GLY A 434 -15.70 -63.24 3.27
C GLY A 434 -15.00 -61.94 2.90
N GLY A 435 -15.79 -60.89 2.62
CA GLY A 435 -15.29 -59.52 2.65
C GLY A 435 -15.00 -59.08 4.08
N GLU A 436 -13.75 -59.14 4.50
CA GLU A 436 -13.21 -58.27 5.55
C GLU A 436 -11.73 -58.05 5.29
N GLY A 437 -11.35 -56.77 5.16
CA GLY A 437 -9.99 -56.35 4.83
C GLY A 437 -8.97 -56.87 5.83
N GLY A 438 -7.72 -56.99 5.36
CA GLY A 438 -6.58 -57.36 6.19
C GLY A 438 -6.48 -56.47 7.43
N ARG A 439 -6.92 -57.00 8.57
CA ARG A 439 -6.66 -56.44 9.89
C ARG A 439 -5.17 -56.67 10.15
N ILE A 440 -4.38 -55.60 10.08
CA ILE A 440 -3.00 -55.62 10.55
C ILE A 440 -3.11 -55.60 12.08
N LEU A 441 -2.76 -56.72 12.72
CA LEU A 441 -2.62 -56.77 14.17
C LEU A 441 -1.28 -56.12 14.53
N TYR A 442 -1.33 -55.02 15.29
CA TYR A 442 -0.15 -54.43 15.92
C TYR A 442 -0.05 -54.99 17.33
N ASP A 443 1.03 -55.73 17.62
CA ASP A 443 1.36 -56.17 18.97
C ASP A 443 2.26 -55.11 19.59
N MET A 444 1.81 -54.47 20.68
CA MET A 444 2.61 -53.48 21.39
C MET A 444 3.70 -54.20 22.21
N GLY A 445 4.96 -53.84 22.01
CA GLY A 445 6.07 -54.31 22.84
C GLY A 445 6.10 -53.58 24.19
N GLU A 446 6.53 -54.27 25.25
CA GLU A 446 6.68 -53.72 26.62
C GLU A 446 7.73 -52.59 26.75
N GLU A 447 8.31 -52.13 25.64
CA GLU A 447 9.31 -51.06 25.57
C GLU A 447 8.75 -49.75 24.97
N ASP A 448 7.44 -49.66 24.73
CA ASP A 448 6.79 -48.45 24.22
C ASP A 448 6.15 -47.69 25.39
N ASP A 449 6.97 -46.90 26.08
CA ASP A 449 6.64 -45.97 27.15
C ASP A 449 5.82 -44.79 26.59
N PHE A 450 4.52 -45.05 26.41
CA PHE A 450 3.52 -44.05 26.06
C PHE A 450 3.35 -43.07 27.24
N ASP A 451 3.95 -41.89 27.13
CA ASP A 451 3.82 -40.80 28.11
C ASP A 451 2.39 -40.25 28.09
N GLU A 452 1.65 -40.44 29.18
CA GLU A 452 0.20 -40.15 29.33
C GLU A 452 -0.14 -38.64 29.36
N GLU A 453 0.81 -37.74 29.08
CA GLU A 453 0.65 -36.27 29.25
C GLU A 453 0.37 -35.48 27.95
N GLU A 454 0.34 -36.14 26.76
CA GLU A 454 0.23 -35.42 25.47
C GLU A 454 -1.20 -35.21 24.93
N ASP A 455 -2.24 -35.69 25.61
CA ASP A 455 -3.63 -35.69 25.08
C ASP A 455 -4.58 -34.64 25.70
N GLU A 456 -4.08 -33.56 26.30
CA GLU A 456 -4.90 -32.40 26.69
C GLU A 456 -4.44 -31.08 26.03
N ILE A 457 -4.61 -30.94 24.69
CA ILE A 457 -4.70 -29.62 24.04
C ILE A 457 -5.69 -29.58 22.88
#